data_AF-A0A8S3J0X9-F1
#
_entry.id   AF-A0A8S3J0X9-F1
#
_cell.length_a   1.000
_cell.length_b   1.000
_cell.length_c   1.000
_cell.angle_alpha   90.00
_cell.angle_beta   90.00
_cell.angle_gamma   90.00
#
_symmetry.space_group_name_H-M   'P 1'
#
loop_
_entity.id
_entity.type
_entity.pdbx_description
1 polymer ?
#
loop_
_entity_poly.entity_id
_entity_poly.type
_entity_poly.pdbx_seq_one_letter_code
_entity_poly.pdbx_strand_id
1 'polypeptide(L)'
;NGNFELDDLPHTGRPLEVDMDLLKQLIEQDPHLTTRCLAERLGCSHITVETHLHELDKTWKYGVWIPHELSPIQLQQRVDACVELRTSHRNYQWLHNLITGDEKWMLYINYTYHRQWLSAGRTGVATPKPDLHHKKVMLSVWWGVKGIIHWEILPDSCSITADLYCQQLDRVAAKLKGKQDRIYFFHDNARPHVAKSTRQKLLSLG
;
A
#
# COMPACT_ATOMS: atom_id res chain seq x y z
N ASN A 1 -48.00 -44.04 -31.77
CA ASN A 1 -47.02 -42.95 -31.94
C ASN A 1 -46.15 -42.91 -30.70
N GLY A 2 -45.02 -43.65 -30.72
CA GLY A 2 -44.03 -43.62 -29.65
C GLY A 2 -43.05 -42.48 -29.90
N ASN A 3 -42.72 -41.71 -28.86
CA ASN A 3 -41.73 -40.64 -28.97
C ASN A 3 -40.33 -41.28 -29.09
N PHE A 4 -39.59 -40.93 -30.15
CA PHE A 4 -38.25 -41.46 -30.46
C PHE A 4 -37.13 -40.44 -30.15
N GLU A 5 -37.44 -39.37 -29.42
CA GLU A 5 -36.43 -38.44 -28.90
C GLU A 5 -35.60 -39.12 -27.82
N LEU A 6 -34.31 -39.29 -28.11
CA LEU A 6 -33.28 -39.87 -27.24
C LEU A 6 -32.54 -38.79 -26.43
N ASP A 7 -32.92 -37.53 -26.58
CA ASP A 7 -32.30 -36.42 -25.86
C ASP A 7 -32.81 -36.39 -24.42
N ASP A 8 -31.89 -36.44 -23.48
CA ASP A 8 -32.18 -36.26 -22.06
C ASP A 8 -32.81 -34.89 -21.86
N LEU A 9 -34.07 -34.86 -21.43
CA LEU A 9 -34.71 -33.63 -20.93
C LEU A 9 -33.84 -33.07 -19.78
N PRO A 10 -33.76 -31.74 -19.61
CA PRO A 10 -32.98 -31.15 -18.53
C PRO A 10 -33.44 -31.73 -17.19
N HIS A 11 -32.57 -32.53 -16.59
CA HIS A 11 -32.84 -33.16 -15.31
C HIS A 11 -32.84 -32.05 -14.25
N THR A 12 -33.97 -31.83 -13.58
CA THR A 12 -33.96 -31.04 -12.34
C THR A 12 -33.23 -31.87 -11.30
N GLY A 13 -31.92 -31.61 -11.15
CA GLY A 13 -31.11 -32.20 -10.09
C GLY A 13 -31.67 -31.92 -8.70
N ARG A 14 -30.95 -32.33 -7.65
CA ARG A 14 -31.33 -32.01 -6.27
C ARG A 14 -31.62 -30.49 -6.16
N PRO A 15 -32.78 -30.08 -5.61
CA PRO A 15 -33.09 -28.66 -5.48
C PRO A 15 -31.97 -27.96 -4.73
N LEU A 16 -31.47 -26.89 -5.32
CA LEU A 16 -30.57 -25.96 -4.69
C LEU A 16 -31.38 -25.13 -3.69
N GLU A 17 -31.69 -25.70 -2.52
CA GLU A 17 -32.42 -25.03 -1.43
C GLU A 17 -31.61 -23.89 -0.77
N VAL A 18 -30.47 -23.51 -1.33
CA VAL A 18 -29.72 -22.35 -0.85
C VAL A 18 -30.28 -21.10 -1.50
N ASP A 19 -30.89 -20.25 -0.67
CA ASP A 19 -31.34 -18.93 -1.09
C ASP A 19 -30.13 -18.06 -1.47
N MET A 20 -29.90 -17.94 -2.78
CA MET A 20 -28.80 -17.18 -3.36
C MET A 20 -28.94 -15.67 -3.13
N ASP A 21 -30.15 -15.16 -2.99
CA ASP A 21 -30.38 -13.74 -2.75
C ASP A 21 -30.10 -13.40 -1.29
N LEU A 22 -30.45 -14.30 -0.37
CA LEU A 22 -30.03 -14.23 1.02
C LEU A 22 -28.50 -14.31 1.16
N LEU A 23 -27.83 -15.19 0.41
CA LEU A 23 -26.37 -15.26 0.39
C LEU A 23 -25.73 -13.93 -0.08
N LYS A 24 -26.24 -13.34 -1.18
CA LYS A 24 -25.76 -12.02 -1.66
C LYS A 24 -25.94 -10.94 -0.59
N GLN A 25 -27.13 -10.88 0.01
CA GLN A 25 -27.46 -9.88 1.03
C GLN A 25 -26.54 -10.01 2.25
N LEU A 26 -26.24 -11.23 2.70
CA LEU A 26 -25.33 -11.49 3.81
C LEU A 26 -23.90 -10.98 3.52
N ILE A 27 -23.39 -11.19 2.30
CA ILE A 27 -22.05 -10.76 1.89
C ILE A 27 -21.98 -9.24 1.70
N GLU A 28 -23.03 -8.62 1.17
CA GLU A 28 -23.10 -7.16 1.01
C GLU A 28 -23.16 -6.44 2.36
N GLN A 29 -23.81 -7.05 3.35
CA GLN A 29 -23.84 -6.54 4.73
C GLN A 29 -22.50 -6.72 5.44
N ASP A 30 -21.89 -7.90 5.32
CA ASP A 30 -20.60 -8.21 5.94
C ASP A 30 -19.74 -9.10 5.02
N PRO A 31 -18.76 -8.53 4.29
CA PRO A 31 -17.89 -9.28 3.40
C PRO A 31 -16.84 -10.13 4.14
N HIS A 32 -16.79 -10.08 5.48
CA HIS A 32 -15.82 -10.83 6.29
C HIS A 32 -16.36 -12.18 6.81
N LEU A 33 -17.63 -12.50 6.54
CA LEU A 33 -18.22 -13.76 6.98
C LEU A 33 -17.50 -14.97 6.36
N THR A 34 -17.20 -15.95 7.20
CA THR A 34 -16.59 -17.21 6.75
C THR A 34 -17.64 -18.10 6.07
N THR A 35 -17.20 -18.99 5.17
CA THR A 35 -18.09 -19.97 4.51
C THR A 35 -18.85 -20.85 5.50
N ARG A 36 -18.27 -21.15 6.67
CA ARG A 36 -18.96 -21.88 7.75
C ARG A 36 -20.06 -21.06 8.43
N CYS A 37 -19.81 -19.79 8.72
CA CYS A 37 -20.83 -18.92 9.31
C CYS A 37 -22.01 -18.72 8.34
N LEU A 38 -21.72 -18.54 7.04
CA LEU A 38 -22.73 -18.47 6.00
C LEU A 38 -23.52 -19.78 5.89
N ALA A 39 -22.84 -20.92 5.96
CA ALA A 39 -23.46 -22.24 5.92
C ALA A 39 -24.43 -22.49 7.08
N GLU A 40 -24.06 -22.09 8.31
CA GLU A 40 -24.95 -22.15 9.47
C GLU A 40 -26.21 -21.29 9.29
N ARG A 41 -26.07 -20.07 8.74
CA ARG A 41 -27.21 -19.17 8.49
C ARG A 41 -28.12 -19.65 7.37
N LEU A 42 -27.54 -20.30 6.35
CA LEU A 42 -28.26 -20.79 5.17
C LEU A 42 -28.72 -22.24 5.32
N GLY A 43 -28.42 -22.90 6.44
CA GLY A 43 -28.79 -24.29 6.69
C GLY A 43 -28.17 -25.30 5.72
N CYS A 44 -27.01 -25.00 5.15
CA CYS A 44 -26.37 -25.83 4.11
C CYS A 44 -24.91 -26.18 4.46
N SER A 45 -24.21 -26.90 3.58
CA SER A 45 -22.80 -27.22 3.77
C SER A 45 -21.91 -26.03 3.37
N HIS A 46 -20.79 -25.82 4.08
CA HIS A 46 -19.79 -24.80 3.71
C HIS A 46 -19.23 -24.97 2.29
N ILE A 47 -19.19 -26.19 1.76
CA ILE A 47 -18.79 -26.48 0.37
C ILE A 47 -19.85 -25.91 -0.59
N THR A 48 -21.13 -26.06 -0.27
CA THR A 48 -22.23 -25.50 -1.08
C THR A 48 -22.15 -23.97 -1.12
N VAL A 49 -21.87 -23.33 0.02
CA VAL A 49 -21.63 -21.89 0.07
C VAL A 49 -20.43 -21.49 -0.79
N GLU A 50 -19.32 -22.23 -0.72
CA GLU A 50 -18.12 -21.95 -1.53
C GLU A 50 -18.41 -22.04 -3.03
N THR A 51 -19.12 -23.07 -3.49
CA THR A 51 -19.56 -23.20 -4.89
C THR A 51 -20.38 -22.00 -5.32
N HIS A 52 -21.35 -21.57 -4.51
CA HIS A 52 -22.21 -20.43 -4.82
C HIS A 52 -21.48 -19.10 -4.79
N LEU A 53 -20.51 -18.91 -3.90
CA LEU A 53 -19.64 -17.75 -3.91
C LEU A 53 -18.88 -17.66 -5.24
N HIS A 54 -18.37 -18.79 -5.74
CA HIS A 54 -17.71 -18.84 -7.04
C HIS A 54 -18.65 -18.56 -8.21
N GLU A 55 -19.89 -19.07 -8.18
CA GLU A 55 -20.93 -18.74 -9.17
C GLU A 55 -21.33 -17.26 -9.17
N LEU A 56 -21.16 -16.56 -8.04
CA LEU A 56 -21.36 -15.12 -7.89
C LEU A 56 -20.10 -14.28 -8.17
N ASP A 57 -19.07 -14.88 -8.77
CA ASP A 57 -17.76 -14.27 -9.02
C ASP A 57 -17.10 -13.67 -7.76
N LYS A 58 -17.39 -14.23 -6.59
CA LYS A 58 -16.77 -13.84 -5.32
C LYS A 58 -15.49 -14.64 -5.10
N THR A 59 -14.44 -13.93 -4.69
CA THR A 59 -13.15 -14.52 -4.34
C THR A 59 -12.69 -13.95 -3.01
N TRP A 60 -12.15 -14.79 -2.14
CA TRP A 60 -11.60 -14.34 -0.86
C TRP A 60 -10.32 -13.52 -1.07
N LYS A 61 -10.31 -12.29 -0.57
CA LYS A 61 -9.15 -11.39 -0.62
C LYS A 61 -8.91 -10.81 0.77
N TYR A 62 -7.66 -10.61 1.12
CA TYR A 62 -7.32 -9.86 2.32
C TYR A 62 -7.68 -8.39 2.14
N GLY A 63 -8.12 -7.76 3.24
CA GLY A 63 -8.26 -6.31 3.29
C GLY A 63 -6.92 -5.62 3.01
N VAL A 64 -6.99 -4.43 2.42
CA VAL A 64 -5.81 -3.61 2.15
C VAL A 64 -5.52 -2.76 3.39
N TRP A 65 -4.30 -2.86 3.91
CA TRP A 65 -3.83 -1.94 4.94
C TRP A 65 -3.68 -0.54 4.35
N ILE A 66 -4.45 0.42 4.89
CA ILE A 66 -4.29 1.84 4.57
C ILE A 66 -3.41 2.52 5.62
N PRO A 67 -2.59 3.51 5.26
CA PRO A 67 -1.70 4.18 6.22
C PRO A 67 -2.43 4.92 7.35
N HIS A 68 -3.59 5.51 7.05
CA HIS A 68 -4.37 6.31 7.98
C HIS A 68 -5.81 6.43 7.50
N GLU A 69 -6.76 6.46 8.45
CA GLU A 69 -8.15 6.81 8.17
C GLU A 69 -8.27 8.34 8.09
N LEU A 70 -8.58 8.84 6.89
CA LEU A 70 -8.62 10.28 6.63
C LEU A 70 -9.96 10.90 7.04
N SER A 71 -9.92 12.07 7.66
CA SER A 71 -11.11 12.89 7.89
C SER A 71 -11.64 13.47 6.57
N PRO A 72 -12.93 13.86 6.49
CA PRO A 72 -13.49 14.51 5.30
C PRO A 72 -12.70 15.74 4.84
N ILE A 73 -12.18 16.52 5.80
CA ILE A 73 -11.35 17.70 5.51
C ILE A 73 -10.01 17.30 4.90
N GLN A 74 -9.36 16.26 5.42
CA GLN A 74 -8.09 15.76 4.86
C GLN A 74 -8.29 15.17 3.45
N LEU A 75 -9.41 14.49 3.21
CA LEU A 75 -9.78 13.99 1.88
C LEU A 75 -9.91 15.15 0.89
N GLN A 76 -10.65 16.20 1.25
CA GLN A 76 -10.84 17.36 0.38
C GLN A 76 -9.51 18.06 0.09
N GLN A 77 -8.67 18.30 1.11
CA GLN A 77 -7.34 18.90 0.94
C GLN A 77 -6.45 18.11 -0.04
N ARG A 78 -6.50 16.77 0.01
CA ARG A 78 -5.76 15.91 -0.92
C ARG A 78 -6.30 16.03 -2.33
N VAL A 79 -7.63 16.05 -2.51
CA VAL A 79 -8.26 16.23 -3.82
C VAL A 79 -7.87 17.59 -4.40
N ASP A 80 -8.00 18.66 -3.62
CA ASP A 80 -7.67 20.02 -4.05
C ASP A 80 -6.22 20.15 -4.48
N ALA A 81 -5.28 19.65 -3.66
CA ALA A 81 -3.85 19.64 -4.01
C ALA A 81 -3.56 18.85 -5.29
N CYS A 82 -4.21 17.70 -5.50
CA CYS A 82 -4.04 16.90 -6.72
C CYS A 82 -4.60 17.61 -7.95
N VAL A 83 -5.78 18.24 -7.82
CA VAL A 83 -6.41 19.02 -8.89
C VAL A 83 -5.56 20.23 -9.24
N GLU A 84 -5.05 20.95 -8.24
CA GLU A 84 -4.15 22.08 -8.43
C GLU A 84 -2.86 21.67 -9.14
N LEU A 85 -2.18 20.62 -8.67
CA LEU A 85 -0.96 20.12 -9.33
C LEU A 85 -1.22 19.69 -10.78
N ARG A 86 -2.36 19.03 -11.04
CA ARG A 86 -2.77 18.61 -12.39
C ARG A 86 -3.11 19.78 -13.30
N THR A 87 -3.68 20.86 -12.77
CA THR A 87 -4.15 22.01 -13.58
C THR A 87 -3.11 23.09 -13.77
N SER A 88 -2.27 23.35 -12.76
CA SER A 88 -1.19 24.34 -12.77
C SER A 88 -0.05 23.97 -13.73
N HIS A 89 0.15 22.68 -13.98
CA HIS A 89 1.21 22.17 -14.83
C HIS A 89 0.66 21.20 -15.89
N ARG A 90 -0.10 21.74 -16.85
CA ARG A 90 -0.77 20.94 -17.91
C ARG A 90 0.19 20.21 -18.83
N ASN A 91 1.40 20.75 -19.05
CA ASN A 91 2.47 19.98 -19.69
C ASN A 91 3.20 19.18 -18.62
N TYR A 92 3.56 17.93 -18.88
CA TYR A 92 4.31 17.11 -17.91
C TYR A 92 5.82 17.43 -17.88
N GLN A 93 6.25 18.48 -18.59
CA GLN A 93 7.66 18.80 -18.77
C GLN A 93 8.36 19.20 -17.46
N TRP A 94 7.63 19.81 -16.53
CA TRP A 94 8.14 20.16 -15.20
C TRP A 94 8.57 18.94 -14.37
N LEU A 95 7.97 17.77 -14.60
CA LEU A 95 8.34 16.54 -13.90
C LEU A 95 9.80 16.15 -14.15
N HIS A 96 10.36 16.50 -15.31
CA HIS A 96 11.80 16.28 -15.58
C HIS A 96 12.71 17.04 -14.60
N ASN A 97 12.19 18.09 -13.96
CA ASN A 97 12.88 18.88 -12.96
C ASN A 97 12.33 18.69 -11.54
N LEU A 98 11.47 17.68 -11.34
CA LEU A 98 11.01 17.29 -10.01
C LEU A 98 12.13 16.54 -9.29
N ILE A 99 12.40 17.01 -8.08
CA ILE A 99 13.32 16.41 -7.13
C ILE A 99 12.53 16.12 -5.86
N THR A 100 12.65 14.90 -5.38
CA THR A 100 12.05 14.50 -4.12
C THR A 100 13.08 13.88 -3.21
N GLY A 101 12.80 13.87 -1.92
CA GLY A 101 13.59 13.16 -0.94
C GLY A 101 12.71 12.64 0.18
N ASP A 102 13.16 11.56 0.79
CA ASP A 102 12.48 10.91 1.91
C ASP A 102 13.51 10.17 2.78
N GLU A 103 13.11 9.88 4.02
CA GLU A 103 13.90 9.17 4.99
C GLU A 103 13.27 7.83 5.38
N LYS A 104 14.10 6.79 5.38
CA LYS A 104 13.66 5.44 5.71
C LYS A 104 14.55 4.82 6.78
N TRP A 105 13.92 4.34 7.85
CA TRP A 105 14.57 3.42 8.77
C TRP A 105 14.82 2.07 8.08
N MET A 106 16.09 1.67 7.99
CA MET A 106 16.53 0.38 7.49
C MET A 106 17.00 -0.49 8.66
N LEU A 107 16.45 -1.70 8.75
CA LEU A 107 16.88 -2.69 9.73
C LEU A 107 18.17 -3.37 9.26
N TYR A 108 19.10 -3.64 10.18
CA TYR A 108 20.30 -4.43 9.85
C TYR A 108 19.94 -5.87 9.47
N ILE A 109 18.98 -6.46 10.18
CA ILE A 109 18.45 -7.80 9.92
C ILE A 109 16.95 -7.66 9.72
N ASN A 110 16.48 -8.00 8.54
CA ASN A 110 15.06 -8.01 8.20
C ASN A 110 14.61 -9.47 8.10
N TYR A 111 14.16 -10.05 9.22
CA TYR A 111 13.63 -11.41 9.22
C TYR A 111 12.32 -11.45 8.42
N THR A 112 12.32 -12.18 7.31
CA THR A 112 11.11 -12.47 6.53
C THR A 112 10.64 -13.89 6.82
N TYR A 113 9.37 -14.03 7.21
CA TYR A 113 8.75 -15.35 7.33
C TYR A 113 8.51 -15.89 5.92
N HIS A 114 9.31 -16.89 5.54
CA HIS A 114 9.10 -17.60 4.29
C HIS A 114 8.18 -18.80 4.51
N ARG A 115 7.26 -19.02 3.57
CA ARG A 115 6.45 -20.24 3.55
C ARG A 115 7.37 -21.44 3.32
N GLN A 116 7.11 -22.52 4.04
CA GLN A 116 7.88 -23.77 3.93
C GLN A 116 6.94 -24.86 3.42
N TRP A 117 7.38 -25.61 2.40
CA TRP A 117 6.71 -26.84 1.98
C TRP A 117 7.11 -27.95 2.93
N LEU A 118 6.16 -28.49 3.68
CA LEU A 118 6.39 -29.54 4.69
C LEU A 118 5.34 -30.64 4.53
N SER A 119 5.71 -31.86 4.90
CA SER A 119 4.77 -32.97 4.96
C SER A 119 3.69 -32.71 6.02
N ALA A 120 2.48 -33.24 5.81
CA ALA A 120 1.38 -33.13 6.75
C ALA A 120 1.79 -33.60 8.16
N GLY A 121 1.46 -32.81 9.18
CA GLY A 121 1.78 -33.09 10.59
C GLY A 121 3.18 -32.64 11.06
N ARG A 122 4.01 -32.07 10.19
CA ARG A 122 5.32 -31.51 10.58
C ARG A 122 5.20 -30.06 11.06
N THR A 123 5.94 -29.73 12.13
CA THR A 123 6.11 -28.36 12.60
C THR A 123 7.12 -27.61 11.72
N GLY A 124 6.86 -26.33 11.48
CA GLY A 124 7.79 -25.46 10.75
C GLY A 124 9.13 -25.26 11.45
N VAL A 125 10.17 -24.97 10.68
CA VAL A 125 11.47 -24.58 11.25
C VAL A 125 11.29 -23.25 11.98
N ALA A 126 11.71 -23.22 13.25
CA ALA A 126 11.57 -22.05 14.10
C ALA A 126 12.43 -20.88 13.58
N THR A 127 11.78 -19.76 13.25
CA THR A 127 12.46 -18.50 12.98
C THR A 127 12.42 -17.64 14.25
N PRO A 128 13.55 -17.12 14.74
CA PRO A 128 13.58 -16.26 15.92
C PRO A 128 12.64 -15.08 15.76
N LYS A 129 11.86 -14.78 16.80
CA LYS A 129 11.05 -13.57 16.80
C LYS A 129 12.01 -12.36 16.81
N PRO A 130 11.78 -11.36 15.96
CA PRO A 130 12.57 -10.15 15.95
C PRO A 130 12.55 -9.46 17.35
N ASP A 131 13.70 -8.96 17.84
CA ASP A 131 13.82 -8.22 19.13
C ASP A 131 12.99 -6.92 19.17
N LEU A 132 12.60 -6.44 20.35
CA LEU A 132 11.79 -5.21 20.43
C LEU A 132 12.53 -3.96 19.90
N HIS A 133 13.87 -3.93 20.00
CA HIS A 133 14.73 -2.82 19.60
C HIS A 133 15.79 -3.25 18.59
N HIS A 134 15.37 -3.60 17.37
CA HIS A 134 16.32 -3.91 16.30
C HIS A 134 17.28 -2.77 16.06
N LYS A 135 18.55 -3.15 15.84
CA LYS A 135 19.53 -2.24 15.28
C LYS A 135 19.03 -1.75 13.92
N LYS A 136 18.93 -0.42 13.79
CA LYS A 136 18.43 0.25 12.59
C LYS A 136 19.26 1.50 12.31
N VAL A 137 19.42 1.81 11.03
CA VAL A 137 20.04 3.04 10.54
C VAL A 137 19.00 3.84 9.76
N MET A 138 19.14 5.16 9.74
CA MET A 138 18.29 6.02 8.91
C MET A 138 19.00 6.32 7.60
N LEU A 139 18.36 5.98 6.49
CA LEU A 139 18.77 6.39 5.15
C LEU A 139 18.00 7.65 4.77
N SER A 140 18.69 8.70 4.39
CA SER A 140 18.10 9.84 3.69
C SER A 140 18.50 9.78 2.23
N VAL A 141 17.55 9.90 1.31
CA VAL A 141 17.81 9.81 -0.13
C VAL A 141 17.03 10.88 -0.88
N TRP A 142 17.69 11.51 -1.85
CA TRP A 142 17.12 12.50 -2.77
C TRP A 142 17.35 12.05 -4.21
N TRP A 143 16.29 12.10 -5.00
CA TRP A 143 16.31 11.62 -6.37
C TRP A 143 15.37 12.46 -7.25
N GLY A 144 15.63 12.43 -8.55
CA GLY A 144 14.75 12.98 -9.57
C GLY A 144 14.50 11.96 -10.67
N VAL A 145 13.89 12.40 -11.77
CA VAL A 145 13.58 11.51 -12.92
C VAL A 145 14.84 10.87 -13.53
N LYS A 146 16.00 11.53 -13.41
CA LYS A 146 17.29 11.03 -13.94
C LYS A 146 18.03 10.06 -13.01
N GLY A 147 17.50 9.81 -11.80
CA GLY A 147 18.10 8.92 -10.81
C GLY A 147 18.48 9.63 -9.51
N ILE A 148 19.32 8.95 -8.72
CA ILE A 148 19.72 9.38 -7.38
C ILE A 148 20.67 10.57 -7.48
N ILE A 149 20.37 11.63 -6.72
CA ILE A 149 21.19 12.85 -6.64
C ILE A 149 22.12 12.74 -5.44
N HIS A 150 21.56 12.45 -4.28
CA HIS A 150 22.29 12.34 -3.03
C HIS A 150 21.64 11.29 -2.14
N TRP A 151 22.45 10.60 -1.35
CA TRP A 151 21.98 9.77 -0.27
C TRP A 151 23.04 9.75 0.82
N GLU A 152 22.62 9.57 2.05
CA GLU A 152 23.51 9.35 3.18
C GLU A 152 22.83 8.49 4.24
N ILE A 153 23.64 7.73 4.96
CA ILE A 153 23.21 6.92 6.10
C ILE A 153 23.64 7.65 7.37
N LEU A 154 22.68 7.92 8.23
CA LEU A 154 22.95 8.55 9.52
C LEU A 154 23.57 7.52 10.49
N PRO A 155 24.48 7.97 11.37
CA PRO A 155 25.00 7.13 12.45
C PRO A 155 23.88 6.58 13.36
N ASP A 156 24.21 5.50 14.07
CA ASP A 156 23.30 4.84 15.00
C ASP A 156 22.70 5.87 15.99
N SER A 157 21.39 5.81 16.19
CA SER A 157 20.62 6.66 17.12
C SER A 157 20.58 8.16 16.79
N CYS A 158 21.06 8.59 15.62
CA CYS A 158 20.83 9.95 15.15
C CYS A 158 19.43 10.11 14.54
N SER A 159 18.80 11.25 14.82
CA SER A 159 17.55 11.67 14.20
C SER A 159 17.78 12.87 13.29
N ILE A 160 16.88 13.06 12.32
CA ILE A 160 16.92 14.23 11.44
C ILE A 160 16.46 15.44 12.24
N THR A 161 17.41 16.34 12.50
CA THR A 161 17.14 17.68 13.02
C THR A 161 16.98 18.65 11.86
N ALA A 162 16.39 19.82 12.12
CA ALA A 162 16.28 20.86 11.09
C ALA A 162 17.66 21.31 10.57
N ASP A 163 18.67 21.36 11.44
CA ASP A 163 20.03 21.74 11.07
C ASP A 163 20.70 20.69 10.18
N LEU A 164 20.56 19.41 10.54
CA LEU A 164 21.08 18.31 9.72
C LEU A 164 20.39 18.30 8.35
N TYR A 165 19.07 18.46 8.33
CA TYR A 165 18.31 18.55 7.09
C TYR A 165 18.75 19.74 6.22
N CYS A 166 19.01 20.91 6.80
CA CYS A 166 19.56 22.06 6.08
C CYS A 166 20.93 21.75 5.45
N GLN A 167 21.82 21.04 6.18
CA GLN A 167 23.12 20.64 5.65
C GLN A 167 22.98 19.62 4.52
N GLN A 168 22.01 18.72 4.60
CA GLN A 168 21.70 17.78 3.54
C GLN A 168 21.21 18.50 2.28
N LEU A 169 20.32 19.50 2.44
CA LEU A 169 19.87 20.35 1.33
C LEU A 169 21.03 21.08 0.65
N ASP A 170 22.02 21.58 1.40
CA ASP A 170 23.21 22.20 0.82
C ASP A 170 24.01 21.20 -0.04
N ARG A 171 24.15 19.94 0.41
CA ARG A 171 24.82 18.87 -0.37
C ARG A 171 24.04 18.51 -1.64
N VAL A 172 22.71 18.48 -1.56
CA VAL A 172 21.82 18.24 -2.70
C VAL A 172 21.95 19.37 -3.71
N ALA A 173 21.82 20.63 -3.27
CA ALA A 173 21.93 21.80 -4.12
C ALA A 173 23.30 21.89 -4.80
N ALA A 174 24.39 21.61 -4.08
CA ALA A 174 25.74 21.57 -4.64
C ALA A 174 25.86 20.57 -5.81
N LYS A 175 25.21 19.40 -5.70
CA LYS A 175 25.20 18.39 -6.76
C LYS A 175 24.32 18.73 -7.95
N LEU A 176 23.36 19.65 -7.77
CA LEU A 176 22.41 20.10 -8.81
C LEU A 176 22.84 21.38 -9.51
N LYS A 177 23.76 22.14 -8.90
CA LYS A 177 24.25 23.41 -9.43
C LYS A 177 24.73 23.26 -10.88
N GLY A 178 24.17 24.07 -11.77
CA GLY A 178 24.50 24.09 -13.20
C GLY A 178 23.92 22.94 -14.03
N LYS A 179 23.10 22.05 -13.44
CA LYS A 179 22.48 20.92 -14.16
C LYS A 179 21.01 21.19 -14.52
N GLN A 180 20.33 22.03 -13.76
CA GLN A 180 18.91 22.37 -13.94
C GLN A 180 18.66 23.83 -13.54
N ASP A 181 17.92 24.56 -14.38
CA ASP A 181 17.65 25.99 -14.17
C ASP A 181 16.48 26.24 -13.21
N ARG A 182 15.46 25.38 -13.23
CA ARG A 182 14.28 25.49 -12.36
C ARG A 182 13.97 24.14 -11.74
N ILE A 183 14.08 24.06 -10.43
CA ILE A 183 13.84 22.84 -9.64
C ILE A 183 12.44 22.91 -9.03
N TYR A 184 11.72 21.79 -9.09
CA TYR A 184 10.51 21.59 -8.30
C TYR A 184 10.87 20.63 -7.17
N PHE A 185 10.73 21.06 -5.92
CA PHE A 185 11.12 20.25 -4.77
C PHE A 185 9.88 19.70 -4.06
N PHE A 186 9.85 18.40 -3.82
CA PHE A 186 8.75 17.70 -3.15
C PHE A 186 9.26 16.86 -1.98
N HIS A 187 8.76 17.15 -0.78
CA HIS A 187 9.06 16.42 0.45
C HIS A 187 7.82 16.38 1.34
N ASP A 188 7.84 15.53 2.37
CA ASP A 188 6.76 15.46 3.34
C ASP A 188 6.75 16.68 4.30
N ASN A 189 5.76 16.72 5.19
CA ASN A 189 5.57 17.80 6.15
C ASN A 189 6.14 17.50 7.55
N ALA A 190 7.16 16.65 7.66
CA ALA A 190 7.80 16.34 8.93
C ALA A 190 8.30 17.60 9.65
N ARG A 191 8.35 17.56 10.99
CA ARG A 191 8.70 18.75 11.81
C ARG A 191 10.02 19.42 11.40
N PRO A 192 11.12 18.69 11.12
CA PRO A 192 12.36 19.30 10.63
C PRO A 192 12.19 20.01 9.28
N HIS A 193 11.29 19.51 8.43
CA HIS A 193 11.09 20.00 7.06
C HIS A 193 10.32 21.32 7.02
N VAL A 194 9.42 21.52 7.98
CA VAL A 194 8.63 22.76 8.10
C VAL A 194 9.22 23.76 9.10
N ALA A 195 10.36 23.46 9.72
CA ALA A 195 11.05 24.34 10.64
C ALA A 195 11.43 25.68 9.98
N LYS A 196 11.52 26.74 10.78
CA LYS A 196 11.84 28.10 10.28
C LYS A 196 13.17 28.13 9.54
N SER A 197 14.21 27.49 10.09
CA SER A 197 15.54 27.39 9.46
C SER A 197 15.47 26.68 8.11
N THR A 198 14.73 25.57 8.02
CA THR A 198 14.54 24.82 6.77
C THR A 198 13.80 25.63 5.71
N ARG A 199 12.72 26.32 6.09
CA ARG A 199 12.00 27.21 5.16
C ARG A 199 12.89 28.32 4.63
N GLN A 200 13.68 28.95 5.50
CA GLN A 200 14.65 29.97 5.10
C GLN A 200 15.73 29.40 4.19
N LYS A 201 16.21 28.18 4.47
CA LYS A 201 17.18 27.47 3.64
C LYS A 201 16.62 27.22 2.24
N LEU A 202 15.40 26.68 2.12
CA LEU A 202 14.76 26.45 0.83
C LEU A 202 14.64 27.75 0.02
N LEU A 203 14.17 28.85 0.64
CA LEU A 203 14.10 30.15 -0.01
C LEU A 203 15.46 30.67 -0.49
N SER A 204 16.55 30.38 0.26
CA SER A 204 17.91 30.80 -0.12
C SER A 204 18.50 30.00 -1.28
N LEU A 205 17.95 28.81 -1.57
CA LEU A 205 18.42 27.95 -2.65
C LEU A 205 17.76 28.26 -4.00
N GLY A 206 16.74 29.12 -4.01
CA GLY A 206 15.93 29.47 -5.19
C GLY A 206 14.80 28.48 -5.44
#